data_AF-A0A349HQI2-F1
#
_entry.id   AF-A0A349HQI2-F1
#
_cell.length_a   1.000
_cell.length_b   1.000
_cell.length_c   1.000
_cell.angle_alpha   90.00
_cell.angle_beta   90.00
_cell.angle_gamma   90.00
#
_symmetry.space_group_name_H-M   'P 1'
#
loop_
_entity.id
_entity.type
_entity.pdbx_description
1 polymer ?
#
loop_
_entity_poly.entity_id
_entity_poly.type
_entity_poly.pdbx_seq_one_letter_code
_entity_poly.pdbx_strand_id
1 'polypeptide(L)' 'RNHVSIFPATHYATTEENVSRAVESIKEELQERLKQLESENKLLEMQRLEQRTNYDIEMLQEMGYCN' A
#
# COMPACT_ATOMS: atom_id res chain seq x y z
N ARG A 1 1.40 18.35 39.06
CA ARG A 1 1.61 18.39 37.60
C ARG A 1 0.85 17.22 37.01
N ASN A 2 -0.20 17.46 36.23
CA ASN A 2 -0.90 16.40 35.50
C ASN A 2 -0.45 16.46 34.04
N HIS A 3 0.13 15.37 33.56
CA HIS A 3 0.41 15.15 32.14
C HIS A 3 -0.29 13.86 31.72
N VAL A 4 -0.74 13.81 30.46
CA VAL A 4 -1.30 12.61 29.85
C VAL A 4 -0.62 12.42 28.50
N SER A 5 -0.24 11.19 28.18
CA SER A 5 0.37 10.81 26.91
C SER A 5 -0.70 10.23 26.00
N ILE A 6 -0.82 10.75 24.78
CA ILE A 6 -1.68 10.19 23.73
C ILE A 6 -0.78 9.52 22.70
N PHE A 7 -1.05 8.23 22.46
CA PHE A 7 -0.32 7.41 21.51
C PHE A 7 -1.14 7.26 20.22
N PRO A 8 -0.49 6.92 19.09
CA PRO A 8 -1.18 6.70 17.82
C PRO A 8 -2.24 5.61 17.94
N ALA A 9 -3.32 5.74 17.15
CA ALA A 9 -4.41 4.76 17.11
C ALA A 9 -4.03 3.43 16.43
N THR A 10 -2.84 3.34 15.83
CA THR A 10 -2.33 2.16 15.12
C THR A 10 -0.83 2.01 15.30
N HIS A 11 -0.34 0.77 15.30
CA HIS A 11 1.09 0.44 15.34
C HIS A 11 1.80 0.70 14.00
N TYR A 12 1.05 0.85 12.91
CA TYR A 12 1.59 1.13 11.58
C TYR A 12 1.71 2.63 11.28
N ALA A 13 1.42 3.49 12.26
CA ALA A 13 1.51 4.93 12.11
C ALA A 13 2.96 5.32 11.76
N THR A 14 3.12 6.00 10.63
CA THR A 14 4.42 6.45 10.11
C THR A 14 4.28 7.83 9.50
N THR A 15 5.38 8.44 9.09
CA THR A 15 5.37 9.76 8.44
C THR A 15 4.88 9.65 7.00
N GLU A 16 4.29 10.73 6.47
CA GLU A 16 3.85 10.83 5.07
C GLU A 16 5.01 10.56 4.08
N GLU A 17 6.22 11.05 4.39
CA GLU A 17 7.42 10.77 3.60
C GLU A 17 7.74 9.27 3.53
N ASN A 18 7.56 8.52 4.62
CA ASN A 18 7.74 7.07 4.62
C ASN A 18 6.65 6.37 3.81
N VAL A 19 5.40 6.84 3.88
CA VAL A 19 4.30 6.32 3.07
C VAL A 19 4.60 6.54 1.57
N SER A 20 5.02 7.74 1.18
CA SER A 20 5.32 8.05 -0.22
C SER A 20 6.41 7.14 -0.78
N ARG A 21 7.51 6.94 -0.04
CA ARG A 21 8.58 6.01 -0.44
C ARG A 21 8.10 4.56 -0.51
N ALA A 22 7.27 4.14 0.43
CA ALA A 22 6.70 2.79 0.41
C ALA A 22 5.78 2.59 -0.81
N VAL A 23 4.94 3.57 -1.13
CA VAL A 23 4.05 3.52 -2.31
C VAL A 23 4.85 3.39 -3.61
N GLU A 24 5.98 4.10 -3.75
CA GLU A 24 6.87 3.94 -4.90
C GLU A 24 7.39 2.50 -5.01
N SER A 25 7.93 1.94 -3.91
CA SER A 25 8.41 0.55 -3.92
C SER A 25 7.32 -0.49 -4.21
N ILE A 26 6.10 -0.28 -3.69
CA ILE A 26 4.96 -1.17 -3.95
C ILE A 26 4.59 -1.14 -5.43
N LYS A 27 4.62 0.03 -6.07
CA LYS A 27 4.32 0.17 -7.51
C LYS A 27 5.38 -0.53 -8.35
N GLU A 28 6.65 -0.44 -7.99
CA GLU A 28 7.73 -1.15 -8.68
C GLU A 28 7.55 -2.67 -8.60
N GLU A 29 7.32 -3.22 -7.40
CA GLU A 29 7.06 -4.65 -7.21
C GLU A 29 5.79 -5.12 -7.94
N LEU A 30 4.73 -4.31 -7.91
CA LEU A 30 3.49 -4.61 -8.62
C LEU A 30 3.76 -4.80 -10.12
N GLN A 31 4.54 -3.92 -10.75
CA GLN A 31 4.87 -4.03 -12.17
C GLN A 31 5.63 -5.33 -12.50
N GLU A 32 6.58 -5.72 -11.65
CA GLU A 32 7.31 -6.99 -11.81
C GLU A 32 6.37 -8.19 -11.67
N ARG A 33 5.48 -8.16 -10.67
CA ARG A 33 4.55 -9.25 -10.39
C ARG A 33 3.49 -9.41 -11.47
N LEU A 34 2.97 -8.30 -12.02
CA LEU A 34 2.01 -8.33 -13.13
C LEU A 34 2.64 -8.95 -14.38
N LYS A 35 3.88 -8.57 -14.74
CA LYS A 35 4.61 -9.18 -15.85
C LYS A 35 4.80 -10.69 -15.67
N GLN A 36 5.12 -11.13 -14.44
CA GLN A 36 5.22 -12.55 -14.14
C GLN A 36 3.88 -13.26 -14.37
N LEU A 37 2.77 -12.74 -13.83
CA LEU A 37 1.44 -13.33 -13.98
C LEU A 37 0.99 -13.36 -15.45
N GLU A 38 1.29 -12.31 -16.21
CA GLU A 38 1.06 -12.26 -17.65
C GLU A 38 1.83 -13.37 -18.38
N SER A 39 3.12 -13.55 -18.08
CA SER A 39 3.94 -14.62 -18.66
C SER A 39 3.46 -16.04 -18.32
N GLU A 40 2.76 -16.19 -17.19
CA GLU A 40 2.15 -17.43 -16.74
C GLU A 40 0.72 -17.63 -17.31
N ASN A 41 0.22 -16.72 -18.16
CA ASN A 41 -1.16 -16.66 -18.66
C ASN A 41 -2.23 -16.56 -17.55
N LYS A 42 -1.88 -16.01 -16.38
CA LYS A 42 -2.77 -15.82 -15.23
C LYS A 42 -3.43 -14.44 -15.25
N LEU A 43 -4.20 -14.19 -16.32
CA LEU A 43 -4.76 -12.86 -16.60
C LEU A 43 -5.77 -12.39 -15.55
N LEU A 44 -6.54 -13.31 -14.96
CA LEU A 44 -7.52 -12.97 -13.92
C LEU A 44 -6.82 -12.58 -12.61
N GLU A 45 -5.78 -13.32 -12.23
CA GLU A 45 -4.96 -13.03 -11.05
C GLU A 45 -4.21 -11.71 -11.22
N MET A 46 -3.67 -11.45 -12.41
CA MET A 46 -3.05 -10.18 -12.78
C MET A 46 -4.02 -9.02 -12.59
N GLN A 47 -5.21 -9.10 -13.20
CA GLN A 47 -6.23 -8.06 -13.08
C GLN A 47 -6.67 -7.85 -11.62
N ARG A 48 -6.88 -8.94 -10.86
CA ARG A 48 -7.27 -8.86 -9.46
C ARG A 48 -6.21 -8.15 -8.61
N LEU A 49 -4.94 -8.51 -8.81
CA LEU A 49 -3.83 -7.93 -8.07
C LEU A 49 -3.68 -6.44 -8.39
N GLU A 50 -3.74 -6.07 -9.67
CA GLU A 50 -3.66 -4.68 -10.12
C GLU A 50 -4.77 -3.82 -9.51
N GLN A 51 -6.03 -4.26 -9.63
CA GLN A 51 -7.17 -3.50 -9.13
C GLN A 51 -7.10 -3.29 -7.61
N ARG A 52 -6.78 -4.35 -6.86
CA ARG A 52 -6.72 -4.29 -5.40
C ARG A 52 -5.57 -3.40 -4.92
N THR A 53 -4.38 -3.58 -5.49
CA THR A 53 -3.18 -2.84 -5.07
C THR A 53 -3.33 -1.34 -5.36
N ASN A 54 -3.88 -0.97 -6.51
CA ASN A 54 -4.12 0.43 -6.84
C ASN A 54 -5.14 1.08 -5.90
N TYR A 55 -6.23 0.39 -5.58
CA TYR A 55 -7.21 0.88 -4.60
C TYR A 55 -6.60 1.07 -3.21
N ASP A 56 -5.79 0.10 -2.75
CA ASP A 56 -5.15 0.18 -1.43
C ASP A 56 -4.11 1.32 -1.38
N ILE A 57 -3.40 1.60 -2.49
CA ILE A 57 -2.51 2.76 -2.63
C ILE A 57 -3.28 4.07 -2.53
N GLU A 58 -4.42 4.21 -3.23
CA GLU A 58 -5.25 5.41 -3.15
C GLU A 58 -5.73 5.65 -1.70
N MET A 59 -6.18 4.59 -1.02
CA MET A 59 -6.59 4.65 0.38
C MET A 59 -5.43 5.04 1.32
N LEU A 60 -4.21 4.52 1.08
CA LEU A 60 -3.02 4.91 1.85
C LEU A 60 -2.66 6.38 1.65
N GLN A 61 -2.82 6.92 0.44
CA GLN A 61 -2.48 8.31 0.13
C GLN A 61 -3.52 9.30 0.65
N GLU A 62 -4.81 8.98 0.57
CA GLU A 62 -5.89 9.89 0.99
C GLU A 62 -6.21 9.78 2.48
N MET A 63 -6.33 8.56 2.99
CA MET A 63 -6.82 8.28 4.34
C MET A 63 -5.69 7.93 5.32
N GLY A 64 -4.50 7.61 4.82
CA GLY A 64 -3.35 7.20 5.63
C GLY A 64 -3.40 5.74 6.12
N TYR A 65 -4.36 4.94 5.64
CA TYR A 65 -4.50 3.52 5.95
C TYR A 65 -5.28 2.76 4.87
N CYS A 66 -5.05 1.44 4.75
CA CYS A 66 -5.81 0.51 3.90
C CYS A 66 -6.05 -0.83 4.64
N ASN A 67 -6.90 -1.72 4.09
CA ASN A 67 -7.25 -3.04 4.68
C ASN A 67 -7.16 -4.18 3.66
#